data_AF-D7IJX8-F1
#
_entry.id   AF-D7IJX8-F1
#
_cell.length_a   1.000
_cell.length_b   1.000
_cell.length_c   1.000
_cell.angle_alpha   90.00
_cell.angle_beta   90.00
_cell.angle_gamma   90.00
#
_symmetry.space_group_name_H-M   'P 1'
#
loop_
_entity.id
_entity.type
_entity.pdbx_description
1 polymer ?
#
loop_
_entity_poly.entity_id
_entity_poly.type
_entity_poly.pdbx_seq_one_letter_code
_entity_poly.pdbx_strand_id
1 'polypeptide(L)'
;HIEGRFLNIVARSSVRKNLEHCFQQAKIDIADQLIAPLVTANAVLTESERRSGCALIDFGADTTTISVYKNNILRFLTVLPLGGNSITRDITTLQMEEEEAERLKKTYGDALYEEDESEEPATCKLEDESRTVELSKLNNIIEARAEEIIANVWNQIQISGYEDKLLAGIILTGGAANLKNLEEMLRRRSKIEKMRMAKLPRNTVHAPSNILKKDGSQNTLFGLLFEGNQNCCLIETAPQIPVTPATPRPEPEIHKTVDMFEDDQELKEQARLARLKKEEEEKEARAAAKEAERLRKQKEKEEKERRKREAGPSWIQRKIDSLTKEIFSDDDMK
;
A
#
# COMPACT_ATOMS: atom_id res chain seq x y z
N HIS A 1 -12.03 -32.36 3.34
CA HIS A 1 -12.63 -31.18 3.99
C HIS A 1 -12.04 -29.94 3.34
N ILE A 2 -12.86 -29.06 2.76
CA ILE A 2 -12.40 -27.81 2.13
C ILE A 2 -12.78 -26.67 3.08
N GLU A 3 -11.80 -25.87 3.51
CA GLU A 3 -12.00 -24.69 4.36
C GLU A 3 -11.73 -23.44 3.52
N GLY A 4 -12.63 -22.46 3.55
CA GLY A 4 -12.48 -21.17 2.88
C GLY A 4 -12.42 -20.04 3.91
N ARG A 5 -11.52 -19.07 3.69
CA ARG A 5 -11.38 -17.86 4.53
C ARG A 5 -11.73 -16.64 3.70
N PHE A 6 -12.69 -15.85 4.17
CA PHE A 6 -13.22 -14.68 3.46
C PHE A 6 -13.02 -13.42 4.29
N LEU A 7 -12.68 -12.32 3.62
CA LEU A 7 -12.77 -10.98 4.19
C LEU A 7 -14.03 -10.33 3.62
N ASN A 8 -15.01 -10.08 4.48
CA ASN A 8 -16.27 -9.46 4.09
C ASN A 8 -16.21 -7.96 4.38
N ILE A 9 -16.48 -7.13 3.36
CA ILE A 9 -16.70 -5.69 3.51
C ILE A 9 -18.21 -5.49 3.54
N VAL A 10 -18.72 -4.97 4.67
CA VAL A 10 -20.15 -4.79 4.89
C VAL A 10 -20.45 -3.31 5.06
N ALA A 11 -21.49 -2.84 4.38
CA ALA A 11 -21.99 -1.48 4.50
C ALA A 11 -23.47 -1.49 4.91
N ARG A 12 -23.91 -0.44 5.61
CA ARG A 12 -25.32 -0.28 5.97
C ARG A 12 -26.14 -0.02 4.70
N SER A 13 -27.24 -0.75 4.53
CA SER A 13 -28.14 -0.59 3.38
C SER A 13 -28.70 0.83 3.26
N SER A 14 -28.85 1.55 4.39
CA SER A 14 -29.28 2.95 4.40
C SER A 14 -28.29 3.89 3.69
N VAL A 15 -26.98 3.67 3.83
CA VAL A 15 -25.96 4.49 3.14
C VAL A 15 -26.11 4.35 1.64
N ARG A 16 -26.33 3.11 1.16
CA ARG A 16 -26.57 2.82 -0.25
C ARG A 16 -27.80 3.54 -0.78
N LYS A 17 -28.92 3.41 -0.07
CA LYS A 17 -30.20 4.06 -0.44
C LYS A 17 -30.10 5.58 -0.44
N ASN A 18 -29.37 6.17 0.51
CA ASN A 18 -29.18 7.61 0.55
C ASN A 18 -28.37 8.10 -0.66
N LEU A 19 -27.32 7.38 -1.05
CA LEU A 19 -26.57 7.70 -2.28
C LEU A 19 -27.46 7.57 -3.51
N GLU A 20 -28.18 6.45 -3.67
CA GLU A 20 -29.14 6.24 -4.76
C GLU A 20 -30.14 7.39 -4.87
N HIS A 21 -30.68 7.86 -3.73
CA HIS A 21 -31.61 8.99 -3.71
C HIS A 21 -30.97 10.31 -4.15
N CYS A 22 -29.75 10.62 -3.71
CA CYS A 22 -29.04 11.84 -4.13
C CYS A 22 -28.81 11.87 -5.65
N PHE A 23 -28.36 10.76 -6.24
CA PHE A 23 -28.15 10.67 -7.69
C PHE A 23 -29.48 10.73 -8.47
N GLN A 24 -30.53 10.09 -7.94
CA GLN A 24 -31.87 10.18 -8.52
C GLN A 24 -32.41 11.62 -8.54
N GLN A 25 -32.23 12.38 -7.47
CA GLN A 25 -32.60 13.80 -7.41
C GLN A 25 -31.79 14.64 -8.41
N ALA A 26 -30.51 14.32 -8.59
CA ALA A 26 -29.65 14.93 -9.59
C ALA A 26 -29.96 14.50 -11.04
N LYS A 27 -30.87 13.53 -11.23
CA LYS A 27 -31.19 12.90 -12.54
C LYS A 27 -29.97 12.29 -13.22
N ILE A 28 -29.11 11.65 -12.43
CA ILE A 28 -27.92 10.93 -12.91
C ILE A 28 -28.10 9.45 -12.59
N ASP A 29 -27.99 8.60 -13.61
CA ASP A 29 -28.06 7.16 -13.44
C ASP A 29 -26.74 6.61 -12.86
N ILE A 30 -26.86 5.68 -11.91
CA ILE A 30 -25.71 5.00 -11.31
C ILE A 30 -25.41 3.75 -12.14
N ALA A 31 -24.26 3.75 -12.83
CA ALA A 31 -23.77 2.59 -13.57
C ALA A 31 -23.36 1.43 -12.64
N ASP A 32 -22.53 1.73 -11.64
CA ASP A 32 -22.05 0.75 -10.66
C ASP A 32 -21.65 1.43 -9.34
N GLN A 33 -21.55 0.65 -8.27
CA GLN A 33 -21.13 1.10 -6.94
C GLN A 33 -19.91 0.31 -6.48
N LEU A 34 -18.75 0.96 -6.56
CA LEU A 34 -17.47 0.34 -6.25
C LEU A 34 -16.95 0.77 -4.87
N ILE A 35 -16.16 -0.11 -4.26
CA ILE A 35 -15.52 0.15 -2.96
C ILE A 35 -14.24 0.95 -3.20
N ALA A 36 -14.30 2.27 -2.96
CA ALA A 36 -13.22 3.21 -3.26
C ALA A 36 -11.81 2.77 -2.78
N PRO A 37 -11.62 2.22 -1.56
CA PRO A 37 -10.29 1.74 -1.13
C PRO A 37 -9.70 0.60 -1.99
N LEU A 38 -10.55 -0.29 -2.53
CA LEU A 38 -10.12 -1.39 -3.40
C LEU A 38 -9.70 -0.86 -4.77
N VAL A 39 -10.52 0.02 -5.31
CA VAL A 39 -10.34 0.65 -6.61
C VAL A 39 -9.08 1.51 -6.64
N THR A 40 -8.89 2.32 -5.60
CA THR A 40 -7.68 3.14 -5.43
C THR A 40 -6.44 2.26 -5.35
N ALA A 41 -6.50 1.17 -4.58
CA ALA A 41 -5.40 0.22 -4.48
C ALA A 41 -5.05 -0.44 -5.82
N ASN A 42 -6.04 -0.82 -6.63
CA ASN A 42 -5.81 -1.35 -7.97
C ASN A 42 -5.13 -0.32 -8.89
N ALA A 43 -5.52 0.95 -8.78
CA ALA A 43 -4.96 2.01 -9.61
C ALA A 43 -3.52 2.39 -9.23
N VAL A 44 -3.17 2.35 -7.94
CA VAL A 44 -1.88 2.88 -7.45
C VAL A 44 -0.86 1.82 -7.11
N LEU A 45 -1.26 0.63 -6.65
CA LEU A 45 -0.33 -0.41 -6.18
C LEU A 45 0.15 -1.30 -7.32
N THR A 46 1.42 -1.70 -7.24
CA THR A 46 1.96 -2.73 -8.12
C THR A 46 1.57 -4.12 -7.62
N GLU A 47 1.54 -5.11 -8.51
CA GLU A 47 1.35 -6.49 -8.08
C GLU A 47 2.48 -6.95 -7.14
N SER A 48 3.72 -6.51 -7.37
CA SER A 48 4.86 -6.82 -6.51
C SER A 48 4.67 -6.28 -5.10
N GLU A 49 4.12 -5.07 -4.96
CA GLU A 49 3.82 -4.44 -3.67
C GLU A 49 2.75 -5.23 -2.91
N ARG A 50 1.63 -5.52 -3.58
CA ARG A 50 0.53 -6.31 -3.00
C ARG A 50 0.95 -7.73 -2.62
N ARG A 51 1.85 -8.35 -3.40
CA ARG A 51 2.38 -9.68 -3.12
C ARG A 51 3.34 -9.65 -1.94
N SER A 52 4.31 -8.75 -1.98
CA SER A 52 5.38 -8.63 -0.98
C SER A 52 4.88 -8.12 0.37
N GLY A 53 3.76 -7.39 0.38
CA GLY A 53 3.12 -6.87 1.58
C GLY A 53 3.31 -5.37 1.69
N CYS A 54 2.22 -4.61 1.74
CA CYS A 54 2.26 -3.16 1.89
C CYS A 54 1.03 -2.60 2.62
N ALA A 55 1.19 -1.42 3.21
CA ALA A 55 0.07 -0.62 3.70
C ALA A 55 -0.16 0.55 2.75
N LEU A 56 -1.36 0.66 2.19
CA LEU A 56 -1.82 1.84 1.45
C LEU A 56 -2.58 2.74 2.42
N ILE A 57 -2.13 3.98 2.54
CA ILE A 57 -2.76 5.02 3.34
C ILE A 57 -3.27 6.10 2.37
N ASP A 58 -4.58 6.24 2.26
CA ASP A 58 -5.23 7.33 1.53
C ASP A 58 -5.64 8.42 2.53
N PHE A 59 -4.89 9.51 2.53
CA PHE A 59 -5.07 10.64 3.43
C PHE A 59 -5.89 11.73 2.74
N GLY A 60 -7.20 11.69 2.97
CA GLY A 60 -8.18 12.61 2.41
C GLY A 60 -8.43 13.85 3.26
N ALA A 61 -9.50 14.56 2.93
CA ALA A 61 -9.92 15.77 3.64
C ALA A 61 -10.53 15.46 5.01
N ASP A 62 -11.53 14.57 5.08
CA ASP A 62 -12.22 14.25 6.34
C ASP A 62 -11.83 12.89 6.92
N THR A 63 -11.24 12.01 6.10
CA THR A 63 -10.93 10.64 6.50
C THR A 63 -9.57 10.21 5.99
N THR A 64 -8.95 9.32 6.76
CA THR A 64 -7.75 8.59 6.38
C THR A 64 -8.08 7.11 6.31
N THR A 65 -7.99 6.54 5.12
CA THR A 65 -8.25 5.13 4.87
C THR A 65 -6.96 4.35 4.88
N ILE A 66 -6.95 3.20 5.57
CA ILE A 66 -5.78 2.33 5.68
C ILE A 66 -6.16 0.94 5.16
N SER A 67 -5.43 0.48 4.14
CA SER A 67 -5.61 -0.83 3.53
C SER A 67 -4.30 -1.60 3.53
N VAL A 68 -4.27 -2.77 4.16
CA VAL A 68 -3.08 -3.63 4.19
C VAL A 68 -3.25 -4.79 3.21
N TYR A 69 -2.29 -4.96 2.31
CA TYR A 69 -2.25 -6.04 1.33
C TYR A 69 -1.10 -7.00 1.62
N LYS A 70 -1.31 -8.30 1.43
CA LYS A 70 -0.25 -9.32 1.47
C LYS A 70 -0.66 -10.54 0.64
N ASN A 71 0.26 -11.06 -0.17
CA ASN A 71 0.01 -12.16 -1.11
C ASN A 71 -1.15 -11.84 -2.07
N ASN A 72 -1.19 -10.61 -2.59
CA ASN A 72 -2.24 -10.09 -3.49
C ASN A 72 -3.65 -9.97 -2.90
N ILE A 73 -3.83 -10.28 -1.61
CA ILE A 73 -5.12 -10.26 -0.92
C ILE A 73 -5.17 -9.06 0.05
N LEU A 74 -6.32 -8.38 0.11
CA LEU A 74 -6.61 -7.41 1.16
C LEU A 74 -6.72 -8.14 2.51
N ARG A 75 -5.91 -7.73 3.48
CA ARG A 75 -5.82 -8.34 4.81
C ARG A 75 -6.53 -7.54 5.89
N PHE A 76 -6.50 -6.23 5.75
CA PHE A 76 -7.07 -5.31 6.73
C PHE A 76 -7.52 -4.04 6.03
N LEU A 77 -8.68 -3.53 6.42
CA LEU A 77 -9.24 -2.28 5.92
C LEU A 77 -9.89 -1.57 7.09
N THR A 78 -9.51 -0.31 7.31
CA THR A 78 -10.14 0.57 8.30
C THR A 78 -10.15 2.00 7.78
N VAL A 79 -11.07 2.80 8.30
CA VAL A 79 -11.22 4.23 7.97
C VAL A 79 -11.22 5.00 9.27
N LEU A 80 -10.29 5.94 9.41
CA LEU A 80 -10.23 6.87 10.52
C LEU A 80 -11.00 8.14 10.16
N PRO A 81 -11.86 8.67 11.05
CA PRO A 81 -12.59 9.93 10.85
C PRO A 81 -11.71 11.15 11.14
N LEU A 82 -10.47 11.11 10.65
CA LEU A 82 -9.47 12.17 10.81
C LEU A 82 -8.82 12.37 9.44
N GLY A 83 -8.71 13.62 9.00
CA GLY A 83 -8.24 13.98 7.66
C GLY A 83 -7.52 15.34 7.65
N GLY A 84 -7.17 15.83 6.47
CA GLY A 84 -6.54 17.15 6.31
C GLY A 84 -7.37 18.32 6.87
N ASN A 85 -8.71 18.19 6.92
CA ASN A 85 -9.62 19.18 7.49
C ASN A 85 -9.49 19.25 9.02
N SER A 86 -9.09 18.17 9.69
CA SER A 86 -8.80 18.21 11.13
C SER A 86 -7.63 19.18 11.41
N ILE A 87 -6.61 19.18 10.54
CA ILE A 87 -5.49 20.12 10.63
C ILE A 87 -5.98 21.55 10.34
N THR A 88 -6.77 21.74 9.29
CA THR A 88 -7.31 23.05 8.92
C THR A 88 -8.16 23.66 10.03
N ARG A 89 -9.04 22.86 10.65
CA ARG A 89 -9.87 23.31 11.77
C ARG A 89 -9.04 23.72 12.98
N ASP A 90 -7.97 23.02 13.30
CA ASP A 90 -7.09 23.40 14.40
C ASP A 90 -6.39 24.74 14.13
N ILE A 91 -5.99 25.02 12.88
CA ILE A 91 -5.37 26.30 12.49
C ILE A 91 -6.35 27.48 12.73
N THR A 92 -7.66 27.27 12.61
CA THR A 92 -8.66 28.34 12.86
C THR A 92 -8.61 28.91 14.29
N THR A 93 -7.98 28.21 15.24
CA THR A 93 -7.72 28.73 16.60
C THR A 93 -6.85 29.98 16.60
N LEU A 94 -6.16 30.27 15.50
CA LEU A 94 -5.43 31.52 15.24
C LEU A 94 -6.34 32.70 14.82
N GLN A 95 -7.66 32.56 15.00
CA GLN A 95 -8.67 33.58 14.70
C GLN A 95 -8.68 33.97 13.22
N MET A 96 -8.81 32.97 12.35
CA MET A 96 -8.97 33.11 10.90
C MET A 96 -10.05 32.16 10.38
N GLU A 97 -10.54 32.42 9.17
CA GLU A 97 -11.54 31.58 8.51
C GLU A 97 -10.92 30.27 7.98
N GLU A 98 -11.76 29.26 7.75
CA GLU A 98 -11.31 27.93 7.31
C GLU A 98 -10.61 27.95 5.94
N GLU A 99 -11.08 28.82 5.02
CA GLU A 99 -10.46 28.99 3.70
C GLU A 99 -9.03 29.57 3.81
N GLU A 100 -8.85 30.58 4.67
CA GLU A 100 -7.55 31.17 4.97
C GLU A 100 -6.62 30.15 5.63
N ALA A 101 -7.12 29.41 6.62
CA ALA A 101 -6.40 28.35 7.30
C ALA A 101 -5.92 27.26 6.32
N GLU A 102 -6.79 26.84 5.39
CA GLU A 102 -6.45 25.85 4.36
C GLU A 102 -5.36 26.37 3.43
N ARG A 103 -5.43 27.65 3.07
CA ARG A 103 -4.40 28.28 2.24
C ARG A 103 -3.07 28.34 2.96
N LEU A 104 -3.03 28.79 4.20
CA LEU A 104 -1.80 28.83 4.99
C LEU A 104 -1.20 27.43 5.16
N LYS A 105 -2.03 26.41 5.45
CA LYS A 105 -1.61 25.01 5.52
C LYS A 105 -0.96 24.54 4.21
N LYS A 106 -1.56 24.84 3.07
CA LYS A 106 -1.03 24.45 1.75
C LYS A 106 0.28 25.16 1.39
N THR A 107 0.41 26.43 1.77
CA THR A 107 1.56 27.27 1.40
C THR A 107 2.75 27.09 2.34
N TYR A 108 2.50 27.02 3.64
CA TYR A 108 3.55 27.08 4.68
C TYR A 108 3.61 25.84 5.57
N GLY A 109 2.64 24.93 5.46
CA GLY A 109 2.50 23.80 6.36
C GLY A 109 3.63 22.78 6.23
N ASP A 110 4.23 22.47 7.37
CA ASP A 110 5.30 21.49 7.55
C ASP A 110 5.00 20.64 8.78
N ALA A 111 4.97 19.32 8.60
CA ALA A 111 4.69 18.38 9.68
C ALA A 111 5.87 18.21 10.65
N LEU A 112 7.08 18.59 10.28
CA LEU A 112 8.27 18.53 11.14
C LEU A 112 9.05 19.83 10.96
N TYR A 113 8.47 20.93 11.44
CA TYR A 113 9.08 22.24 11.30
C TYR A 113 10.16 22.43 12.35
N GLU A 114 11.34 22.84 11.90
CA GLU A 114 12.44 23.24 12.77
C GLU A 114 12.73 24.72 12.49
N GLU A 115 12.60 25.56 13.51
CA GLU A 115 12.91 27.00 13.43
C GLU A 115 14.40 27.21 13.68
N ASP A 116 15.06 28.02 12.84
CA ASP A 116 16.44 28.42 13.06
C ASP A 116 16.47 29.63 14.01
N GLU A 117 16.95 29.42 15.23
CA GLU A 117 17.06 30.47 16.26
C GLU A 117 18.02 31.61 15.88
N SER A 118 18.83 31.44 14.83
CA SER A 118 19.78 32.45 14.36
C SER A 118 19.20 33.44 13.33
N GLU A 119 18.00 33.17 12.80
CA GLU A 119 17.31 34.02 11.82
C GLU A 119 16.14 34.79 12.45
N GLU A 120 15.65 35.81 11.74
CA GLU A 120 14.44 36.51 12.17
C GLU A 120 13.21 35.58 12.06
N PRO A 121 12.26 35.63 13.02
CA PRO A 121 11.10 34.75 13.02
C PRO A 121 10.30 34.89 11.72
N ALA A 122 10.15 33.78 11.00
CA ALA A 122 9.41 33.77 9.76
C ALA A 122 7.92 34.03 10.02
N THR A 123 7.28 34.82 9.16
CA THR A 123 5.86 35.17 9.28
C THR A 123 5.07 34.80 8.03
N CYS A 124 3.86 34.30 8.25
CA CYS A 124 2.85 34.06 7.24
C CYS A 124 1.96 35.29 7.11
N LYS A 125 1.84 35.83 5.90
CA LYS A 125 0.88 36.90 5.60
C LYS A 125 -0.51 36.32 5.34
N LEU A 126 -1.53 36.96 5.92
CA LEU A 126 -2.93 36.71 5.56
C LEU A 126 -3.29 37.44 4.26
N GLU A 127 -4.47 37.14 3.69
CA GLU A 127 -4.89 37.67 2.38
C GLU A 127 -5.08 39.17 2.38
N ASP A 128 -5.57 39.68 3.50
CA ASP A 128 -5.82 41.09 3.72
C ASP A 128 -4.55 41.90 3.96
N GLU A 129 -3.38 41.24 4.01
CA GLU A 129 -2.06 41.75 4.40
C GLU A 129 -2.06 42.57 5.71
N SER A 130 -3.15 42.52 6.49
CA SER A 130 -3.37 43.35 7.67
C SER A 130 -2.82 42.69 8.93
N ARG A 131 -2.75 41.35 8.90
CA ARG A 131 -2.32 40.49 9.99
C ARG A 131 -1.24 39.53 9.51
N THR A 132 -0.26 39.31 10.38
CA THR A 132 0.76 38.27 10.20
C THR A 132 0.62 37.24 11.31
N VAL A 133 1.01 36.00 11.00
CA VAL A 133 1.06 34.88 11.94
C VAL A 133 2.49 34.34 11.94
N GLU A 134 3.03 34.07 13.13
CA GLU A 134 4.34 33.42 13.26
C GLU A 134 4.31 32.02 12.64
N LEU A 135 5.28 31.73 11.77
CA LEU A 135 5.36 30.45 11.05
C LEU A 135 5.54 29.28 12.02
N SER A 136 6.33 29.45 13.08
CA SER A 136 6.49 28.45 14.14
C SER A 136 5.19 28.15 14.84
N LYS A 137 4.39 29.17 15.18
CA LYS A 137 3.06 28.98 15.78
C LYS A 137 2.10 28.21 14.87
N LEU A 138 2.09 28.51 13.58
CA LEU A 138 1.29 27.77 12.60
C LEU A 138 1.73 26.30 12.53
N ASN A 139 3.02 26.06 12.36
CA ASN A 139 3.53 24.70 12.20
C ASN A 139 3.47 23.87 13.47
N ASN A 140 3.57 24.47 14.66
CA ASN A 140 3.34 23.77 15.94
C ASN A 140 1.93 23.16 16.02
N ILE A 141 0.91 23.88 15.51
CA ILE A 141 -0.47 23.37 15.44
C ILE A 141 -0.57 22.23 14.41
N ILE A 142 0.05 22.42 13.24
CA ILE A 142 0.04 21.43 12.15
C ILE A 142 0.73 20.15 12.58
N GLU A 143 1.92 20.24 13.16
CA GLU A 143 2.72 19.13 13.65
C GLU A 143 1.95 18.34 14.72
N ALA A 144 1.40 19.01 15.74
CA ALA A 144 0.65 18.34 16.80
C ALA A 144 -0.52 17.52 16.25
N ARG A 145 -1.31 18.09 15.31
CA ARG A 145 -2.43 17.37 14.72
C ARG A 145 -1.98 16.27 13.75
N ALA A 146 -0.95 16.53 12.95
CA ALA A 146 -0.39 15.54 12.04
C ALA A 146 0.18 14.33 12.81
N GLU A 147 0.89 14.57 13.93
CA GLU A 147 1.44 13.53 14.79
C GLU A 147 0.33 12.66 15.38
N GLU A 148 -0.77 13.26 15.86
CA GLU A 148 -1.93 12.51 16.35
C GLU A 148 -2.52 11.59 15.28
N ILE A 149 -2.72 12.11 14.07
CA ILE A 149 -3.28 11.33 12.95
C ILE A 149 -2.32 10.19 12.59
N ILE A 150 -1.03 10.49 12.43
CA ILE A 150 0.00 9.49 12.09
C ILE A 150 0.14 8.43 13.19
N ALA A 151 0.05 8.81 14.46
CA ALA A 151 0.07 7.86 15.57
C ALA A 151 -1.13 6.90 15.53
N ASN A 152 -2.33 7.41 15.22
CA ASN A 152 -3.52 6.59 15.04
C ASN A 152 -3.40 5.68 13.81
N VAL A 153 -2.89 6.20 12.69
CA VAL A 153 -2.65 5.43 11.47
C VAL A 153 -1.68 4.28 11.73
N TRP A 154 -0.56 4.56 12.40
CA TRP A 154 0.41 3.54 12.77
C TRP A 154 -0.23 2.48 13.68
N ASN A 155 -0.94 2.90 14.72
CA ASN A 155 -1.64 1.99 15.63
C ASN A 155 -2.59 1.02 14.89
N GLN A 156 -3.33 1.50 13.88
CA GLN A 156 -4.18 0.63 13.06
C GLN A 156 -3.37 -0.41 12.26
N ILE A 157 -2.19 -0.03 11.75
CA ILE A 157 -1.28 -0.98 11.09
C ILE A 157 -0.78 -2.03 12.09
N GLN A 158 -0.47 -1.64 13.34
CA GLN A 158 -0.06 -2.59 14.38
C GLN A 158 -1.19 -3.57 14.74
N ILE A 159 -2.41 -3.05 14.94
CA ILE A 159 -3.62 -3.83 15.22
C ILE A 159 -3.91 -4.84 14.10
N SER A 160 -3.57 -4.52 12.84
CA SER A 160 -3.73 -5.45 11.73
C SER A 160 -2.90 -6.73 11.88
N GLY A 161 -1.80 -6.71 12.66
CA GLY A 161 -0.88 -7.84 12.83
C GLY A 161 0.05 -8.08 11.63
N TYR A 162 0.20 -7.09 10.75
CA TYR A 162 1.02 -7.13 9.54
C TYR A 162 2.19 -6.14 9.53
N GLU A 163 2.42 -5.36 10.60
CA GLU A 163 3.50 -4.37 10.70
C GLU A 163 4.89 -4.93 10.31
N ASP A 164 5.18 -6.18 10.69
CA ASP A 164 6.43 -6.91 10.44
C ASP A 164 6.48 -7.57 9.05
N LYS A 165 5.39 -7.52 8.28
CA LYS A 165 5.21 -8.23 7.00
C LYS A 165 5.12 -7.31 5.80
N LEU A 166 5.28 -6.01 5.98
CA LEU A 166 5.19 -4.97 4.94
C LEU A 166 6.52 -4.80 4.18
N LEU A 167 6.96 -5.82 3.43
CA LEU A 167 8.26 -5.77 2.71
C LEU A 167 8.29 -4.71 1.59
N ALA A 168 7.14 -4.37 1.03
CA ALA A 168 7.01 -3.26 0.10
C ALA A 168 6.83 -1.90 0.81
N GLY A 169 6.66 -1.91 2.13
CA GLY A 169 6.59 -0.72 2.95
C GLY A 169 5.22 -0.05 2.94
N ILE A 170 5.24 1.28 3.09
CA ILE A 170 4.03 2.11 3.16
C ILE A 170 3.90 2.94 1.87
N ILE A 171 2.70 2.93 1.28
CA ILE A 171 2.35 3.74 0.13
C ILE A 171 1.36 4.80 0.60
N LEU A 172 1.70 6.07 0.41
CA LEU A 172 0.84 7.22 0.72
C LEU A 172 0.10 7.68 -0.54
N THR A 173 -1.13 8.13 -0.39
CA THR A 173 -1.91 8.79 -1.43
C THR A 173 -2.95 9.74 -0.82
N GLY A 174 -3.72 10.44 -1.65
CA GLY A 174 -4.67 11.44 -1.21
C GLY A 174 -4.07 12.84 -1.09
N GLY A 175 -4.94 13.86 -1.04
CA GLY A 175 -4.52 15.25 -1.08
C GLY A 175 -3.76 15.70 0.16
N ALA A 176 -4.15 15.23 1.35
CA ALA A 176 -3.50 15.61 2.61
C ALA A 176 -2.13 14.96 2.79
N ALA A 177 -1.83 13.89 2.05
CA ALA A 177 -0.50 13.28 2.03
C ALA A 177 0.60 14.16 1.39
N ASN A 178 0.23 15.31 0.79
CA ASN A 178 1.19 16.28 0.27
C ASN A 178 1.74 17.25 1.32
N LEU A 179 1.30 17.15 2.59
CA LEU A 179 1.86 17.96 3.67
C LEU A 179 3.37 17.70 3.77
N LYS A 180 4.16 18.78 3.82
CA LYS A 180 5.63 18.69 3.85
C LYS A 180 6.07 17.89 5.08
N ASN A 181 7.12 17.08 4.91
CA ASN A 181 7.70 16.18 5.93
C ASN A 181 6.74 15.16 6.58
N LEU A 182 5.52 14.99 6.07
CA LEU A 182 4.60 13.97 6.58
C LEU A 182 5.16 12.54 6.43
N GLU A 183 5.81 12.25 5.30
CA GLU A 183 6.47 10.95 5.08
C GLU A 183 7.56 10.70 6.13
N GLU A 184 8.33 11.73 6.47
CA GLU A 184 9.40 11.64 7.47
C GLU A 184 8.83 11.46 8.88
N MET A 185 7.74 12.16 9.23
CA MET A 185 7.02 11.94 10.49
C MET A 185 6.54 10.48 10.60
N LEU A 186 5.94 9.96 9.54
CA LEU A 186 5.50 8.57 9.51
C LEU A 186 6.68 7.59 9.58
N ARG A 187 7.82 7.92 8.96
CA ARG A 187 9.06 7.13 9.04
C ARG A 187 9.61 7.09 10.46
N ARG A 188 9.71 8.24 11.13
CA ARG A 188 10.13 8.34 12.54
C ARG A 188 9.21 7.51 13.45
N ARG A 189 7.90 7.54 13.21
CA ARG A 189 6.91 6.79 14.01
C ARG A 189 6.94 5.28 13.77
N SER A 190 6.98 4.86 12.50
CA SER A 190 6.85 3.45 12.11
C SER A 190 8.16 2.67 12.08
N LYS A 191 9.30 3.37 11.95
CA LYS A 191 10.63 2.78 11.68
C LYS A 191 10.70 1.96 10.38
N ILE A 192 9.75 2.17 9.46
CA ILE A 192 9.75 1.54 8.14
C ILE A 192 10.47 2.47 7.16
N GLU A 193 11.64 2.06 6.67
CA GLU A 193 12.43 2.87 5.73
C GLU A 193 11.76 3.00 4.35
N LYS A 194 11.07 1.95 3.91
CA LYS A 194 10.49 1.91 2.57
C LYS A 194 9.15 2.63 2.54
N MET A 195 9.13 3.84 2.02
CA MET A 195 7.92 4.61 1.77
C MET A 195 7.90 5.14 0.34
N ARG A 196 6.70 5.35 -0.21
CA ARG A 196 6.52 6.15 -1.42
C ARG A 196 5.20 6.89 -1.43
N MET A 197 5.18 8.03 -2.10
CA MET A 197 3.96 8.75 -2.45
C MET A 197 3.46 8.32 -3.83
N ALA A 198 2.22 7.82 -3.91
CA ALA A 198 1.52 7.55 -5.16
C ALA A 198 0.86 8.84 -5.67
N LYS A 199 1.58 9.58 -6.52
CA LYS A 199 1.12 10.87 -7.08
C LYS A 199 0.17 10.73 -8.27
N LEU A 200 0.25 9.62 -8.99
CA LEU A 200 -0.54 9.32 -10.18
C LEU A 200 -0.92 7.84 -10.19
N PRO A 201 -2.02 7.47 -10.86
CA PRO A 201 -2.33 6.07 -11.14
C PRO A 201 -1.26 5.45 -12.06
N ARG A 202 -1.20 4.12 -12.06
CA ARG A 202 -0.25 3.37 -12.88
C ARG A 202 -0.62 3.37 -14.38
N ASN A 203 -1.90 3.50 -14.67
CA ASN A 203 -2.41 3.53 -16.04
C ASN A 203 -2.15 4.88 -16.70
N THR A 204 -1.91 4.87 -18.01
CA THR A 204 -1.68 6.10 -18.78
C THR A 204 -2.97 6.91 -18.87
N VAL A 205 -2.95 8.15 -18.37
CA VAL A 205 -4.04 9.11 -18.53
C VAL A 205 -3.60 10.20 -19.50
N HIS A 206 -4.34 10.37 -20.59
CA HIS A 206 -4.16 11.48 -21.52
C HIS A 206 -5.12 12.60 -21.16
N ALA A 207 -4.60 13.64 -20.52
CA ALA A 207 -5.35 14.85 -20.22
C ALA A 207 -4.42 16.06 -20.22
N PRO A 208 -4.95 17.27 -20.51
CA PRO A 208 -4.16 18.49 -20.44
C PRO A 208 -3.67 18.73 -19.00
N SER A 209 -2.51 19.38 -18.88
CA SER A 209 -1.74 19.51 -17.63
C SER A 209 -2.49 20.26 -16.52
N ASN A 210 -3.47 21.08 -16.86
CA ASN A 210 -4.33 21.79 -15.91
C ASN A 210 -5.32 20.87 -15.17
N ILE A 211 -5.64 19.70 -15.74
CA ILE A 211 -6.59 18.74 -15.14
C ILE A 211 -5.86 17.74 -14.25
N LEU A 212 -4.66 17.31 -14.66
CA LEU A 212 -3.87 16.30 -13.95
C LEU A 212 -3.03 16.90 -12.83
N LYS A 213 -3.59 16.91 -11.61
CA LYS A 213 -2.84 17.25 -10.41
C LYS A 213 -1.95 16.06 -10.04
N LYS A 214 -0.63 16.25 -10.09
CA LYS A 214 0.38 15.21 -9.75
C LYS A 214 0.61 15.11 -8.24
N ASP A 215 -0.47 15.06 -7.47
CA ASP A 215 -0.49 15.14 -6.02
C ASP A 215 -1.22 13.96 -5.36
N GLY A 216 -1.72 13.00 -6.16
CA GLY A 216 -2.45 11.84 -5.67
C GLY A 216 -3.89 12.11 -5.21
N SER A 217 -4.35 13.37 -5.20
CA SER A 217 -5.72 13.73 -4.80
C SER A 217 -6.81 13.14 -5.72
N GLN A 218 -6.44 12.83 -6.96
CA GLN A 218 -7.35 12.33 -8.00
C GLN A 218 -7.24 10.81 -8.20
N ASN A 219 -6.39 10.10 -7.45
CA ASN A 219 -6.14 8.67 -7.72
C ASN A 219 -7.39 7.80 -7.54
N THR A 220 -8.22 8.09 -6.55
CA THR A 220 -9.49 7.40 -6.32
C THR A 220 -10.45 7.60 -7.49
N LEU A 221 -10.53 8.83 -8.00
CA LEU A 221 -11.33 9.17 -9.18
C LEU A 221 -10.85 8.38 -10.41
N PHE A 222 -9.54 8.40 -10.69
CA PHE A 222 -9.00 7.64 -11.82
C PHE A 222 -9.21 6.14 -11.67
N GLY A 223 -9.06 5.60 -10.46
CA GLY A 223 -9.38 4.20 -10.21
C GLY A 223 -10.84 3.88 -10.57
N LEU A 224 -11.80 4.72 -10.16
CA LEU A 224 -13.22 4.51 -10.46
C LEU A 224 -13.46 4.51 -11.98
N LEU A 225 -12.79 5.41 -12.70
CA LEU A 225 -12.87 5.47 -14.16
C LEU A 225 -12.26 4.23 -14.84
N PHE A 226 -11.16 3.68 -14.32
CA PHE A 226 -10.53 2.48 -14.89
C PHE A 226 -11.33 1.19 -14.65
N GLU A 227 -12.07 1.11 -13.55
CA GLU A 227 -12.93 -0.04 -13.23
C GLU A 227 -14.33 0.08 -13.87
N GLY A 228 -14.68 1.28 -14.35
CA GLY A 228 -15.93 1.57 -15.04
C GLY A 228 -16.01 0.88 -16.41
N ASN A 229 -16.55 -0.33 -16.44
CA ASN A 229 -16.69 -1.13 -17.66
C ASN A 229 -18.00 -0.88 -18.44
N GLN A 230 -18.93 -0.09 -17.90
CA GLN A 230 -20.20 0.20 -18.57
C GLN A 230 -20.07 1.36 -19.54
N ASN A 231 -20.49 1.15 -20.79
CA ASN A 231 -20.59 2.23 -21.76
C ASN A 231 -21.77 3.16 -21.40
N CYS A 232 -21.47 4.24 -20.67
CA CYS A 232 -22.44 5.26 -20.27
C CYS A 232 -22.62 6.35 -21.34
N CYS A 233 -21.86 6.28 -22.44
CA CYS A 233 -22.06 7.13 -23.58
C CYS A 233 -23.24 6.56 -24.38
N LEU A 234 -24.31 7.33 -24.54
CA LEU A 234 -25.43 7.03 -25.47
C LEU A 234 -24.99 6.98 -26.95
N ILE A 235 -23.68 6.96 -27.22
CA ILE A 235 -23.13 6.68 -28.53
C ILE A 235 -23.20 5.15 -28.66
N GLU A 236 -24.12 4.70 -29.50
CA GLU A 236 -24.13 3.33 -30.00
C GLU A 236 -22.72 2.99 -30.49
N THR A 237 -21.96 2.26 -29.68
CA THR A 237 -20.87 1.47 -30.23
C THR A 237 -21.53 0.56 -31.24
N ALA A 238 -21.27 0.81 -32.53
CA ALA A 238 -21.80 0.00 -33.61
C ALA A 238 -21.65 -1.48 -33.20
N PRO A 239 -22.73 -2.28 -33.28
CA PRO A 239 -22.66 -3.68 -32.89
C PRO A 239 -21.46 -4.28 -33.61
N GLN A 240 -20.55 -4.90 -32.85
CA GLN A 240 -19.50 -5.70 -33.45
C GLN A 240 -20.20 -6.70 -34.34
N ILE A 241 -20.05 -6.54 -35.65
CA ILE A 241 -20.63 -7.42 -36.64
C ILE A 241 -20.16 -8.82 -36.23
N PRO A 242 -21.07 -9.74 -35.86
CA PRO A 242 -20.66 -11.10 -35.60
C PRO A 242 -19.96 -11.58 -36.86
N VAL A 243 -18.72 -12.03 -36.71
CA VAL A 243 -17.90 -12.53 -37.82
C VAL A 243 -18.59 -13.78 -38.35
N THR A 244 -19.52 -13.61 -39.29
CA THR A 244 -20.11 -14.73 -40.02
C THR A 244 -19.08 -15.27 -41.00
N PRO A 245 -18.98 -16.59 -41.17
CA PRO A 245 -17.95 -17.20 -42.00
C PRO A 245 -18.21 -16.83 -43.46
N ALA A 246 -17.22 -16.21 -44.12
CA ALA A 246 -17.30 -15.92 -45.54
C ALA A 246 -17.16 -17.22 -46.35
N THR A 247 -18.21 -17.59 -47.08
CA THR A 247 -18.12 -18.52 -48.21
C THR A 247 -17.39 -17.86 -49.40
N PRO A 248 -16.67 -18.64 -50.22
CA PRO A 248 -15.63 -18.13 -51.12
C PRO A 248 -16.20 -17.64 -52.46
N ARG A 249 -15.55 -16.63 -53.06
CA ARG A 249 -15.72 -16.24 -54.46
C ARG A 249 -14.35 -16.13 -55.15
N PRO A 250 -14.30 -16.39 -56.47
CA PRO A 250 -13.17 -17.03 -57.13
C PRO A 250 -12.03 -16.06 -57.48
N GLU A 251 -10.81 -16.58 -57.42
CA GLU A 251 -9.56 -15.90 -57.78
C GLU A 251 -9.44 -15.65 -59.30
N PRO A 252 -8.70 -14.59 -59.68
CA PRO A 252 -7.82 -14.65 -60.83
C PRO A 252 -6.36 -14.60 -60.41
N GLU A 253 -5.58 -15.43 -61.10
CA GLU A 253 -4.17 -15.74 -60.92
C GLU A 253 -3.25 -14.51 -60.95
N ILE A 254 -2.32 -14.43 -59.98
CA ILE A 254 -1.07 -13.66 -60.14
C ILE A 254 0.10 -14.48 -59.60
N HIS A 255 1.03 -14.73 -60.54
CA HIS A 255 2.34 -15.35 -60.48
C HIS A 255 3.00 -15.66 -59.12
N LYS A 256 3.42 -16.93 -59.01
CA LYS A 256 4.34 -17.49 -58.01
C LYS A 256 5.66 -16.70 -57.95
N THR A 257 5.87 -15.98 -56.85
CA THR A 257 7.20 -15.86 -56.25
C THR A 257 7.33 -16.96 -55.20
N VAL A 258 8.30 -17.84 -55.41
CA VAL A 258 8.67 -18.92 -54.49
C VAL A 258 9.09 -18.29 -53.16
N ASP A 259 8.23 -18.39 -52.15
CA ASP A 259 8.61 -18.11 -50.75
C ASP A 259 9.13 -19.41 -50.14
N MET A 260 10.31 -19.33 -49.56
CA MET A 260 11.27 -20.43 -49.45
C MET A 260 11.32 -21.06 -48.05
N PHE A 261 10.25 -20.99 -47.26
CA PHE A 261 10.26 -21.52 -45.88
C PHE A 261 8.88 -22.07 -45.45
N GLU A 262 8.51 -23.23 -45.98
CA GLU A 262 7.64 -24.18 -45.28
C GLU A 262 8.49 -25.25 -44.59
N ASP A 263 8.04 -25.63 -43.38
CA ASP A 263 8.40 -26.84 -42.62
C ASP A 263 9.82 -26.95 -42.04
N ASP A 264 10.06 -26.25 -40.94
CA ASP A 264 11.17 -26.58 -40.04
C ASP A 264 10.67 -27.33 -38.79
N GLN A 265 10.53 -28.66 -38.94
CA GLN A 265 10.23 -29.57 -37.83
C GLN A 265 11.31 -29.52 -36.74
N GLU A 266 12.55 -29.14 -37.09
CA GLU A 266 13.69 -29.07 -36.17
C GLU A 266 13.52 -27.94 -35.13
N LEU A 267 12.93 -26.80 -35.52
CA LEU A 267 12.72 -25.67 -34.61
C LEU A 267 11.71 -26.00 -33.50
N LYS A 268 10.69 -26.80 -33.82
CA LYS A 268 9.70 -27.27 -32.84
C LYS A 268 10.30 -28.31 -31.89
N GLU A 269 11.20 -29.16 -32.39
CA GLU A 269 11.88 -30.16 -31.59
C GLU A 269 12.92 -29.52 -30.65
N GLN A 270 13.67 -28.52 -31.12
CA GLN A 270 14.56 -27.71 -30.29
C GLN A 270 13.80 -26.97 -29.17
N ALA A 271 12.62 -26.40 -29.47
CA ALA A 271 11.79 -25.76 -28.45
C ALA A 271 11.28 -26.75 -27.38
N ARG A 272 10.99 -28.00 -27.77
CA ARG A 272 10.55 -29.05 -26.84
C ARG A 272 11.69 -29.53 -25.95
N LEU A 273 12.88 -29.74 -26.51
CA LEU A 273 14.10 -30.09 -25.76
C LEU A 273 14.50 -28.98 -24.80
N ALA A 274 14.40 -27.71 -25.20
CA ALA A 274 14.67 -26.57 -24.34
C ALA A 274 13.71 -26.49 -23.13
N ARG A 275 12.44 -26.84 -23.32
CA ARG A 275 11.46 -26.91 -22.22
C ARG A 275 11.77 -28.04 -21.23
N LEU A 276 12.11 -29.22 -21.73
CA LEU A 276 12.48 -30.36 -20.88
C LEU A 276 13.74 -30.09 -20.07
N LYS A 277 14.76 -29.48 -20.69
CA LYS A 277 15.99 -29.09 -20.00
C LYS A 277 15.73 -28.06 -18.91
N LYS A 278 14.87 -27.07 -19.17
CA LYS A 278 14.48 -26.07 -18.18
C LYS A 278 13.72 -26.67 -16.99
N GLU A 279 12.85 -27.65 -17.24
CA GLU A 279 12.15 -28.37 -16.17
C GLU A 279 13.09 -29.25 -15.32
N GLU A 280 14.13 -29.83 -15.93
CA GLU A 280 15.14 -30.63 -15.24
C GLU A 280 16.04 -29.74 -14.37
N GLU A 281 16.52 -28.62 -14.91
CA GLU A 281 17.28 -27.60 -14.17
C GLU A 281 16.47 -27.03 -13.00
N GLU A 282 15.16 -26.80 -13.16
CA GLU A 282 14.29 -26.32 -12.08
C GLU A 282 14.09 -27.38 -10.98
N LYS A 283 13.99 -28.66 -11.35
CA LYS A 283 13.94 -29.77 -10.38
C LYS A 283 15.25 -29.91 -9.61
N GLU A 284 16.39 -29.79 -10.30
CA GLU A 284 17.71 -29.89 -9.68
C GLU A 284 17.97 -28.70 -8.74
N ALA A 285 17.63 -27.47 -9.16
CA ALA A 285 17.70 -26.29 -8.31
C ALA A 285 16.82 -26.43 -7.06
N ARG A 286 15.61 -27.01 -7.20
CA ARG A 286 14.71 -27.27 -6.06
C ARG A 286 15.23 -28.37 -5.13
N ALA A 287 15.96 -29.36 -5.66
CA ALA A 287 16.61 -30.39 -4.85
C ALA A 287 17.80 -29.79 -4.07
N ALA A 288 18.66 -29.02 -4.75
CA ALA A 288 19.80 -28.34 -4.13
C ALA A 288 19.35 -27.36 -3.02
N ALA A 289 18.26 -26.60 -3.24
CA ALA A 289 17.71 -25.71 -2.23
C ALA A 289 17.24 -26.47 -0.97
N LYS A 290 16.60 -27.63 -1.13
CA LYS A 290 16.18 -28.48 -0.01
C LYS A 290 17.37 -29.06 0.77
N GLU A 291 18.43 -29.44 0.06
CA GLU A 291 19.65 -29.96 0.68
C GLU A 291 20.39 -28.88 1.47
N ALA A 292 20.52 -27.67 0.90
CA ALA A 292 21.08 -26.51 1.57
C ALA A 292 20.30 -26.14 2.85
N GLU A 293 18.97 -26.21 2.81
CA GLU A 293 18.12 -25.97 3.99
C GLU A 293 18.34 -27.02 5.08
N ARG A 294 18.52 -28.30 4.72
CA ARG A 294 18.84 -29.38 5.67
C ARG A 294 20.19 -29.16 6.34
N LEU A 295 21.22 -28.84 5.56
CA LEU A 295 22.57 -28.53 6.06
C LEU A 295 22.55 -27.32 7.01
N ARG A 296 21.80 -26.26 6.67
CA ARG A 296 21.64 -25.10 7.55
C ARG A 296 21.00 -25.47 8.88
N LYS A 297 19.91 -26.25 8.86
CA LYS A 297 19.25 -26.73 10.09
C LYS A 297 20.16 -27.61 10.94
N GLN A 298 21.03 -28.41 10.31
CA GLN A 298 22.00 -29.24 11.02
C GLN A 298 23.09 -28.38 11.69
N LYS A 299 23.66 -27.40 10.97
CA LYS A 299 24.61 -26.43 11.55
C LYS A 299 24.01 -25.62 12.69
N GLU A 300 22.75 -25.18 12.56
CA GLU A 300 22.05 -24.46 13.64
C GLU A 300 21.82 -25.35 14.87
N LYS A 301 21.59 -26.66 14.68
CA LYS A 301 21.49 -27.61 15.81
C LYS A 301 22.84 -27.83 16.47
N GLU A 302 23.91 -28.04 15.70
CA GLU A 302 25.27 -28.21 16.21
C GLU A 302 25.76 -26.96 16.96
N GLU A 303 25.46 -25.76 16.44
CA GLU A 303 25.80 -24.50 17.11
C GLU A 303 25.01 -24.32 18.41
N LYS A 304 23.72 -24.69 18.44
CA LYS A 304 22.91 -24.68 19.67
C LYS A 304 23.45 -25.67 20.70
N GLU A 305 23.89 -26.86 20.28
CA GLU A 305 24.54 -27.82 21.19
C GLU A 305 25.90 -27.31 21.68
N ARG A 306 26.70 -26.69 20.82
CA ARG A 306 27.97 -26.07 21.22
C ARG A 306 27.75 -24.95 22.24
N ARG A 307 26.78 -24.06 21.99
CA ARG A 307 26.37 -23.02 22.95
C ARG A 307 25.85 -23.60 24.26
N LYS A 308 25.15 -24.74 24.25
CA LYS A 308 24.72 -25.44 25.47
C LYS A 308 25.88 -26.10 26.23
N ARG A 309 26.96 -26.51 25.56
CA ARG A 309 28.17 -27.05 26.21
C ARG A 309 29.03 -25.92 26.78
N GLU A 310 29.13 -24.79 26.08
CA GLU A 310 29.87 -23.59 26.51
C GLU A 310 29.13 -22.85 27.64
N ALA A 311 27.80 -22.78 27.58
CA ALA A 311 26.97 -22.37 28.69
C ALA A 311 26.96 -23.49 29.75
N GLY A 312 27.94 -23.47 30.64
CA GLY A 312 28.02 -24.38 31.78
C GLY A 312 26.70 -24.42 32.60
N PRO A 313 26.58 -25.34 33.57
CA PRO A 313 25.32 -25.73 34.18
C PRO A 313 24.45 -24.52 34.56
N SER A 314 23.20 -24.54 34.07
CA SER A 314 22.19 -23.51 34.33
C SER A 314 22.12 -23.19 35.82
N TRP A 315 21.84 -21.94 36.17
CA TRP A 315 21.66 -21.53 37.57
C TRP A 315 20.67 -22.44 38.34
N ILE A 316 19.69 -23.02 37.64
CA ILE A 316 18.73 -24.00 38.18
C ILE A 316 19.44 -25.31 38.55
N GLN A 317 20.37 -25.75 37.71
CA GLN A 317 21.15 -26.98 37.91
C GLN A 317 22.16 -26.81 39.05
N ARG A 318 22.78 -25.61 39.18
CA ARG A 318 23.61 -25.27 40.35
C ARG A 318 22.80 -25.21 41.65
N LYS A 319 21.53 -24.77 41.59
CA LYS A 319 20.63 -24.73 42.75
C LYS A 319 20.19 -26.13 43.17
N ILE A 320 19.94 -27.02 42.21
CA ILE A 320 19.66 -28.43 42.47
C ILE A 320 20.91 -29.10 43.07
N ASP A 321 22.10 -28.88 42.51
CA ASP A 321 23.34 -29.44 43.05
C ASP A 321 23.69 -28.90 44.44
N SER A 322 23.37 -27.62 44.75
CA SER A 322 23.55 -27.07 46.11
C SER A 322 22.55 -27.66 47.10
N LEU A 323 21.28 -27.81 46.72
CA LEU A 323 20.26 -28.49 47.52
C LEU A 323 20.62 -29.96 47.77
N THR A 324 21.19 -30.63 46.78
CA THR A 324 21.61 -32.04 46.92
C THR A 324 22.84 -32.14 47.83
N LYS A 325 23.77 -31.16 47.79
CA LYS A 325 24.90 -31.12 48.74
C LYS A 325 24.48 -30.77 50.17
N GLU A 326 23.46 -29.93 50.37
CA GLU A 326 22.93 -29.62 51.70
C GLU A 326 22.13 -30.78 52.32
N ILE A 327 21.54 -31.66 51.50
CA ILE A 327 20.81 -32.84 51.99
C ILE A 327 21.77 -34.00 52.34
N PHE A 328 23.00 -34.01 51.79
CA PHE A 328 23.98 -35.09 51.97
C PHE A 328 25.31 -34.66 52.63
N SER A 329 25.37 -33.51 53.30
CA SER A 329 26.51 -33.19 54.18
C SER A 329 26.35 -33.89 55.53
N ASP A 330 26.95 -35.08 55.65
CA ASP A 330 27.23 -35.76 56.92
C ASP A 330 28.15 -34.86 57.78
N ASP A 331 27.57 -34.09 58.70
CA ASP A 331 28.31 -33.50 59.83
C ASP A 331 27.37 -33.20 61.03
N ASP A 332 26.46 -34.14 61.34
CA ASP A 332 25.71 -34.18 62.61
C ASP A 332 25.41 -35.63 63.04
N MET A 333 26.40 -36.53 62.90
CA MET A 333 26.46 -37.79 63.64
C MET A 333 27.92 -38.21 63.90
N LYS A 334 28.60 -37.48 64.79
CA LYS A 334 29.28 -38.02 66.00
C LYS A 334 30.06 -36.96 66.76
#